data_AF-A0A3Q0INV0-F1
#
_entry.id   AF-A0A3Q0INV0-F1
#
_cell.length_a   1.000
_cell.length_b   1.000
_cell.length_c   1.000
_cell.angle_alpha   90.00
_cell.angle_beta   90.00
_cell.angle_gamma   90.00
#
_symmetry.space_group_name_H-M   'P 1'
#
loop_
_entity.id
_entity.type
_entity.pdbx_description
1 polymer ?
#
loop_
_entity_poly.entity_id
_entity_poly.type
_entity_poly.pdbx_seq_one_letter_code
_entity_poly.pdbx_strand_id
1 'polypeptide(L)'
;MTVVAEFKYKNGAVTASIELPISESISELSHHIIEEENLQPYEEDDLLNALEDFIQFKKENLNDKLSNEALNLTLCINNDEDIIRYWEKQFKEETVSYGDKSGSSDSELFSTAYHKLVHSGIALDTMLQVEQSYAHDVVNMIQQRDDQIEKLTKQQEESLNKKLETHQGSLSSEEINNLDQMYIEQQSFTLVKWISKIDTLKETQRREYRDWVMKLLEEHQRTITLQSSFSPSSPAVIKTFPPITSVLPETDDSRVSSLEESFTIHLGSQMKQIYNIRILSANILDLCSIPYDTRYVLNL
;
A
#
# COMPACT_ATOMS: atom_id res chain seq x y z
N MET A 1 24.32 41.30 -22.00
CA MET A 1 25.75 41.54 -22.35
C MET A 1 25.80 41.80 -23.84
N THR A 2 26.12 43.03 -24.25
CA THR A 2 26.21 43.43 -25.67
C THR A 2 27.53 42.92 -26.23
N VAL A 3 27.47 42.03 -27.23
CA VAL A 3 28.64 41.41 -27.86
C VAL A 3 28.69 41.87 -29.31
N VAL A 4 29.78 42.54 -29.67
CA VAL A 4 30.03 42.93 -31.06
C VAL A 4 30.62 41.72 -31.80
N ALA A 5 29.96 41.30 -32.87
CA ALA A 5 30.38 40.20 -33.73
C ALA A 5 30.68 40.73 -35.14
N GLU A 6 31.88 40.45 -35.64
CA GLU A 6 32.27 40.74 -37.02
C GLU A 6 32.10 39.47 -37.85
N PHE A 7 31.14 39.48 -38.77
CA PHE A 7 30.85 38.41 -39.72
C PHE A 7 31.54 38.72 -41.05
N LYS A 8 32.36 37.81 -41.56
CA LYS A 8 33.05 37.95 -42.84
C LYS A 8 32.39 37.09 -43.90
N TYR A 9 32.00 37.70 -45.02
CA TYR A 9 31.49 37.02 -46.20
C TYR A 9 32.38 37.29 -47.42
N LYS A 10 32.11 36.61 -48.55
CA LYS A 10 33.06 36.49 -49.68
C LYS A 10 33.51 37.82 -50.30
N ASN A 11 32.76 38.91 -50.14
CA ASN A 11 33.09 40.24 -50.67
C ASN A 11 33.10 41.39 -49.62
N GLY A 12 33.02 41.09 -48.31
CA GLY A 12 32.98 42.13 -47.27
C GLY A 12 32.94 41.60 -45.83
N ALA A 13 33.02 42.51 -44.86
CA ALA A 13 32.88 42.21 -43.43
C ALA A 13 31.80 43.12 -42.82
N VAL A 14 30.84 42.53 -42.11
CA VAL A 14 29.75 43.24 -41.42
C VAL A 14 29.95 43.09 -39.92
N THR A 15 29.87 44.19 -39.18
CA THR A 15 30.05 44.19 -37.73
C THR A 15 28.73 44.53 -37.06
N ALA A 16 28.06 43.54 -36.46
CA ALA A 16 26.79 43.72 -35.79
C ALA A 16 26.94 43.57 -34.26
N SER A 17 26.25 44.41 -33.50
CA SER A 17 26.24 44.34 -32.03
C SER A 17 25.01 43.59 -31.56
N ILE A 18 25.20 42.40 -30.96
CA ILE A 18 24.11 41.51 -30.54
C ILE A 18 24.03 41.47 -29.01
N GLU A 19 22.85 41.66 -28.43
CA GLU A 19 22.62 41.53 -26.99
C GLU A 19 22.24 40.10 -26.59
N LEU A 20 23.04 39.50 -25.69
CA LEU A 20 22.76 38.21 -25.06
C LEU A 20 22.18 38.42 -23.65
N PRO A 21 21.15 37.66 -23.20
CA PRO A 21 20.47 36.54 -23.86
C PRO A 21 19.43 37.01 -24.89
N ILE A 22 19.37 36.32 -26.03
CA ILE A 22 18.53 36.70 -27.16
C ILE A 22 17.06 36.37 -26.83
N SER A 23 16.18 37.36 -26.94
CA SER A 23 14.73 37.18 -26.81
C SER A 23 14.01 36.92 -28.14
N GLU A 24 14.67 37.21 -29.28
CA GLU A 24 14.11 37.12 -30.63
C GLU A 24 14.65 35.92 -31.42
N SER A 25 13.97 35.55 -32.50
CA SER A 25 14.38 34.41 -33.32
C SER A 25 15.64 34.73 -34.14
N ILE A 26 16.51 33.73 -34.32
CA ILE A 26 17.79 33.85 -35.06
C ILE A 26 17.54 34.35 -36.51
N SER A 27 16.41 33.98 -37.09
CA SER A 27 15.98 34.41 -38.43
C SER A 27 15.61 35.90 -38.47
N GLU A 28 14.90 36.43 -37.47
CA GLU A 28 14.56 37.86 -37.39
C GLU A 28 15.81 38.74 -37.22
N LEU A 29 16.78 38.28 -36.41
CA LEU A 29 18.07 38.97 -36.28
C LEU A 29 18.87 38.96 -37.57
N SER A 30 18.89 37.84 -38.31
CA SER A 30 19.56 37.78 -39.60
C SER A 30 18.91 38.73 -40.63
N HIS A 31 17.58 38.83 -40.63
CA HIS A 31 16.85 39.76 -41.49
C HIS A 31 17.10 41.23 -41.11
N HIS A 32 17.13 41.56 -39.82
CA HIS A 32 17.43 42.92 -39.36
C HIS A 32 18.85 43.36 -39.76
N ILE A 33 19.82 42.46 -39.68
CA ILE A 33 21.21 42.73 -40.08
C ILE A 33 21.32 42.90 -41.61
N ILE A 34 20.55 42.13 -42.39
CA ILE A 34 20.50 42.27 -43.86
C ILE A 34 19.84 43.59 -44.27
N GLU A 35 18.80 44.03 -43.55
CA GLU A 35 18.08 45.28 -43.80
C GLU A 35 18.91 46.52 -43.41
N GLU A 36 19.67 46.46 -42.30
CA GLU A 36 20.54 47.56 -41.86
C GLU A 36 21.77 47.75 -42.77
N GLU A 37 22.34 46.68 -43.30
CA GLU A 37 23.60 46.73 -44.07
C GLU A 37 23.41 46.56 -45.59
N ASN A 38 22.15 46.44 -46.06
CA ASN A 38 21.75 46.42 -47.47
C ASN A 38 22.46 45.33 -48.31
N LEU A 39 22.53 44.11 -47.78
CA LEU A 39 23.17 42.95 -48.44
C LEU A 39 22.27 42.33 -49.52
N GLN A 40 22.90 41.67 -50.49
CA GLN A 40 22.17 40.98 -51.56
C GLN A 40 21.53 39.68 -51.02
N PRO A 41 20.32 39.29 -51.48
CA PRO A 41 19.55 38.17 -50.91
C PRO A 41 20.20 36.78 -51.02
N TYR A 42 21.33 36.63 -51.71
CA TYR A 42 22.01 35.34 -51.86
C TYR A 42 22.97 35.02 -50.71
N GLU A 43 23.23 35.96 -49.79
CA GLU A 43 24.17 35.82 -48.66
C GLU A 43 23.48 35.52 -47.32
N GLU A 44 22.15 35.40 -47.34
CA GLU A 44 21.30 35.18 -46.17
C GLU A 44 21.58 33.84 -45.49
N ASP A 45 21.68 32.75 -46.26
CA ASP A 45 21.93 31.41 -45.71
C ASP A 45 23.33 31.27 -45.09
N ASP A 46 24.35 31.90 -45.70
CA ASP A 46 25.72 31.90 -45.18
C ASP A 46 25.81 32.71 -43.87
N LEU A 47 25.09 33.84 -43.79
CA LEU A 47 25.02 34.67 -42.58
C LEU A 47 24.26 33.97 -41.46
N LEU A 48 23.13 33.31 -41.78
CA LEU A 48 22.30 32.61 -40.80
C LEU A 48 23.10 31.48 -40.14
N ASN A 49 23.78 30.63 -40.93
CA ASN A 49 24.63 29.57 -40.39
C ASN A 49 25.79 30.13 -39.54
N ALA A 50 26.47 31.19 -40.01
CA ALA A 50 27.56 31.80 -39.26
C ALA A 50 27.09 32.47 -37.94
N LEU A 51 25.87 33.02 -37.93
CA LEU A 51 25.25 33.64 -36.77
C LEU A 51 24.73 32.59 -35.78
N GLU A 52 24.17 31.48 -36.26
CA GLU A 52 23.79 30.33 -35.43
C GLU A 52 25.01 29.71 -34.75
N ASP A 53 26.09 29.45 -35.50
CA ASP A 53 27.36 28.94 -34.97
C ASP A 53 27.97 29.89 -33.93
N PHE A 54 27.93 31.20 -34.19
CA PHE A 54 28.46 32.20 -33.26
C PHE A 54 27.64 32.30 -31.97
N ILE A 55 26.31 32.26 -32.09
CA ILE A 55 25.41 32.27 -30.93
C ILE A 55 25.58 31.00 -30.12
N GLN A 56 25.65 29.83 -30.77
CA GLN A 56 25.88 28.56 -30.08
C GLN A 56 27.21 28.58 -29.33
N PHE A 57 28.30 28.97 -30.00
CA PHE A 57 29.62 29.08 -29.37
C PHE A 57 29.64 30.06 -28.18
N LYS A 58 28.97 31.21 -28.31
CA LYS A 58 28.88 32.18 -27.20
C LYS A 58 28.00 31.70 -26.06
N LYS A 59 26.91 31.00 -26.36
CA LYS A 59 26.02 30.39 -25.37
C LYS A 59 26.75 29.31 -24.58
N GLU A 60 27.48 28.43 -25.27
CA GLU A 60 28.32 27.40 -24.64
C GLU A 60 29.38 28.03 -23.72
N ASN A 61 30.13 29.03 -24.21
CA ASN A 61 31.15 29.71 -23.39
C ASN A 61 30.56 30.47 -22.19
N LEU A 62 29.38 31.08 -22.32
CA LEU A 62 28.70 31.70 -21.18
C LEU A 62 28.24 30.64 -20.17
N ASN A 63 27.70 29.53 -20.65
CA ASN A 63 27.28 28.43 -19.79
C ASN A 63 28.47 27.78 -19.07
N ASP A 64 29.59 27.60 -19.76
CA ASP A 64 30.84 27.11 -19.16
C ASP A 64 31.36 28.08 -18.11
N LYS A 65 31.30 29.39 -18.36
CA LYS A 65 31.70 30.41 -17.36
C LYS A 65 30.80 30.38 -16.13
N LEU A 66 29.48 30.35 -16.31
CA LEU A 66 28.53 30.27 -15.21
C LEU A 66 28.66 28.96 -14.44
N SER A 67 28.88 27.84 -15.15
CA SER A 67 29.09 26.53 -14.53
C SER A 67 30.38 26.50 -13.72
N ASN A 68 31.48 27.04 -14.27
CA ASN A 68 32.75 27.14 -13.55
C ASN A 68 32.68 28.13 -12.38
N GLU A 69 31.92 29.22 -12.49
CA GLU A 69 31.67 30.13 -11.36
C GLU A 69 30.87 29.46 -10.25
N ALA A 70 29.81 28.74 -10.58
CA ALA A 70 29.02 27.95 -9.63
C ALA A 70 29.83 26.83 -8.96
N LEU A 71 30.68 26.12 -9.72
CA LEU A 71 31.59 25.12 -9.20
C LEU A 71 32.64 25.75 -8.26
N ASN A 72 33.22 26.90 -8.62
CA ASN A 72 34.16 27.61 -7.75
C ASN A 72 33.49 28.10 -6.46
N LEU A 73 32.24 28.59 -6.54
CA LEU A 73 31.44 28.93 -5.35
C LEU A 73 31.20 27.71 -4.45
N THR A 74 30.96 26.54 -5.05
CA THR A 74 30.72 25.28 -4.33
C THR A 74 32.01 24.76 -3.69
N LEU A 75 33.15 24.84 -4.37
CA LEU A 75 34.47 24.43 -3.85
C LEU A 75 34.98 25.32 -2.71
N CYS A 76 34.54 26.58 -2.62
CA CYS A 76 34.91 27.50 -1.54
C CYS A 76 34.05 27.33 -0.27
N ILE A 77 32.94 26.59 -0.33
CA ILE A 77 32.05 26.36 0.81
C ILE A 77 32.36 24.97 1.39
N ASN A 78 33.14 24.92 2.47
CA ASN A 78 33.46 23.69 3.22
C ASN A 78 32.25 23.08 3.99
N ASN A 79 31.03 23.29 3.52
CA ASN A 79 29.79 22.84 4.16
C ASN A 79 28.97 22.00 3.18
N ASP A 80 29.53 20.85 2.78
CA ASP A 80 28.87 19.87 1.91
C ASP A 80 27.47 19.49 2.44
N GLU A 81 27.30 19.44 3.76
CA GLU A 81 26.03 19.14 4.43
C GLU A 81 24.91 20.16 4.14
N ASP A 82 25.23 21.46 4.11
CA ASP A 82 24.21 22.49 3.86
C ASP A 82 23.80 22.52 2.39
N ILE A 83 24.74 22.23 1.50
CA ILE A 83 24.50 22.10 0.05
C ILE A 83 23.67 20.85 -0.23
N ILE A 84 24.00 19.72 0.39
CA ILE A 84 23.22 18.48 0.29
C ILE A 84 21.80 18.73 0.81
N ARG A 85 21.63 19.39 1.96
CA ARG A 85 20.29 19.74 2.47
C ARG A 85 19.52 20.70 1.58
N TYR A 86 20.21 21.66 0.97
CA TYR A 86 19.60 22.59 0.03
C TYR A 86 19.12 21.87 -1.23
N TRP A 87 19.95 21.02 -1.83
CA TRP A 87 19.57 20.21 -2.98
C TRP A 87 18.55 19.15 -2.65
N GLU A 88 18.61 18.51 -1.48
CA GLU A 88 17.59 17.59 -0.98
C GLU A 88 16.25 18.31 -0.82
N LYS A 89 16.26 19.54 -0.30
CA LYS A 89 15.06 20.37 -0.20
C LYS A 89 14.50 20.74 -1.57
N GLN A 90 15.33 21.24 -2.48
CA GLN A 90 14.89 21.62 -3.83
C GLN A 90 14.41 20.40 -4.62
N PHE A 91 15.14 19.28 -4.56
CA PHE A 91 14.75 18.02 -5.20
C PHE A 91 13.44 17.48 -4.62
N LYS A 92 13.22 17.57 -3.31
CA LYS A 92 11.95 17.18 -2.68
C LYS A 92 10.81 18.09 -3.09
N GLU A 93 11.03 19.41 -3.14
CA GLU A 93 10.02 20.38 -3.60
C GLU A 93 9.66 20.17 -5.07
N GLU A 94 10.64 19.89 -5.92
CA GLU A 94 10.46 19.63 -7.36
C GLU A 94 9.86 18.25 -7.64
N THR A 95 10.32 17.21 -6.94
CA THR A 95 9.74 15.86 -7.04
C THR A 95 8.32 15.82 -6.48
N VAL A 96 7.97 16.65 -5.50
CA VAL A 96 6.58 16.78 -4.99
C VAL A 96 5.71 17.63 -5.93
N SER A 97 6.29 18.58 -6.66
CA SER A 97 5.54 19.43 -7.60
C SER A 97 5.25 18.73 -8.92
N TYR A 98 6.19 17.89 -9.41
CA TYR A 98 6.09 17.13 -10.65
C TYR A 98 5.79 15.62 -10.47
N GLY A 99 5.92 15.10 -9.25
CA GLY A 99 5.45 13.76 -8.91
C GLY A 99 3.94 13.71 -9.02
N ASP A 100 3.43 12.57 -9.46
CA ASP A 100 2.00 12.32 -9.55
C ASP A 100 1.40 12.58 -8.17
N LYS A 101 0.58 13.63 -8.02
CA LYS A 101 -0.16 13.94 -6.78
C LYS A 101 -1.31 12.96 -6.59
N SER A 102 -1.11 11.70 -6.96
CA SER A 102 -1.92 10.61 -6.47
C SER A 102 -1.59 10.54 -4.99
N GLY A 103 -2.42 11.17 -4.15
CA GLY A 103 -2.29 11.05 -2.70
C GLY A 103 -2.04 9.59 -2.36
N SER A 104 -1.06 9.34 -1.48
CA SER A 104 -0.63 8.01 -1.04
C SER A 104 -1.81 7.05 -1.12
N SER A 105 -1.70 6.07 -2.03
CA SER A 105 -2.81 5.21 -2.43
C SER A 105 -3.56 4.72 -1.20
N ASP A 106 -4.89 4.62 -1.23
CA ASP A 106 -5.69 4.11 -0.10
C ASP A 106 -5.10 2.81 0.49
N SER A 107 -4.50 1.98 -0.37
CA SER A 107 -3.75 0.79 0.02
C SER A 107 -2.49 1.07 0.85
N GLU A 108 -1.70 2.09 0.52
CA GLU A 108 -0.52 2.51 1.28
C GLU A 108 -0.92 3.14 2.61
N LEU A 109 -2.02 3.88 2.62
CA LEU A 109 -2.56 4.51 3.83
C LEU A 109 -3.06 3.44 4.80
N PHE A 110 -3.79 2.44 4.31
CA PHE A 110 -4.20 1.27 5.10
C PHE A 110 -2.98 0.49 5.61
N SER A 111 -1.98 0.21 4.76
CA SER A 111 -0.78 -0.52 5.18
C SER A 111 -0.04 0.18 6.32
N THR A 112 0.13 1.49 6.19
CA THR A 112 0.76 2.33 7.23
C THR A 112 -0.09 2.37 8.50
N ALA A 113 -1.41 2.45 8.36
CA ALA A 113 -2.35 2.46 9.49
C ALA A 113 -2.32 1.15 10.28
N TYR A 114 -2.41 0.03 9.56
CA TYR A 114 -2.33 -1.31 10.11
C TYR A 114 -1.00 -1.54 10.84
N HIS A 115 0.13 -1.21 10.21
CA HIS A 115 1.45 -1.34 10.82
C HIS A 115 1.55 -0.55 12.14
N LYS A 116 1.08 0.70 12.15
CA LYS A 116 1.08 1.54 13.37
C LYS A 116 0.23 0.95 14.49
N LEU A 117 -0.94 0.41 14.17
CA LEU A 117 -1.85 -0.17 15.16
C LEU A 117 -1.36 -1.51 15.72
N VAL A 118 -0.75 -2.36 14.89
CA VAL A 118 -0.13 -3.62 15.35
C VAL A 118 1.01 -3.35 16.33
N HIS A 119 1.83 -2.34 16.06
CA HIS A 119 2.94 -1.98 16.94
C HIS A 119 2.55 -1.15 18.16
N SER A 120 1.35 -0.55 18.20
CA SER A 120 0.89 0.23 19.36
C SER A 120 0.35 -0.63 20.51
N GLY A 121 0.31 -1.96 20.35
CA GLY A 121 0.10 -2.98 21.39
C GLY A 121 -1.32 -3.05 21.98
N ILE A 122 -2.02 -1.92 22.09
CA ILE A 122 -3.36 -1.80 22.70
C ILE A 122 -4.47 -2.11 21.68
N ALA A 123 -4.23 -1.84 20.40
CA ALA A 123 -5.19 -2.10 19.32
C ALA A 123 -5.08 -3.51 18.73
N LEU A 124 -4.04 -4.27 19.08
CA LEU A 124 -3.78 -5.59 18.50
C LEU A 124 -4.79 -6.64 18.97
N ASP A 125 -5.12 -6.65 20.27
CA ASP A 125 -6.05 -7.63 20.84
C ASP A 125 -7.46 -7.48 20.28
N THR A 126 -7.94 -6.23 20.17
CA THR A 126 -9.25 -5.93 19.57
C THR A 126 -9.28 -6.26 18.08
N MET A 127 -8.19 -6.01 17.36
CA MET A 127 -8.06 -6.33 15.94
C MET A 127 -8.09 -7.84 15.70
N LEU A 128 -7.35 -8.61 16.51
CA LEU A 128 -7.34 -10.07 16.45
C LEU A 128 -8.72 -10.65 16.77
N GLN A 129 -9.44 -10.08 17.74
CA GLN A 129 -10.79 -10.51 18.10
C GLN A 129 -11.79 -10.32 16.94
N VAL A 130 -11.69 -9.20 16.21
CA VAL A 130 -12.53 -8.94 15.03
C VAL A 130 -12.16 -9.88 13.87
N GLU A 131 -10.87 -10.16 13.66
CA GLU A 131 -10.45 -11.16 12.66
C GLU A 131 -10.97 -12.55 13.00
N GLN A 132 -10.91 -12.94 14.27
CA GLN A 132 -11.39 -14.23 14.73
C GLN A 132 -12.91 -14.37 14.53
N SER A 133 -13.69 -13.33 14.81
CA SER A 133 -15.14 -13.36 14.60
C SER A 133 -15.49 -13.50 13.11
N TYR A 134 -14.81 -12.75 12.24
CA TYR A 134 -15.01 -12.89 10.79
C TYR A 134 -14.61 -14.26 10.26
N ALA A 135 -13.51 -14.83 10.78
CA ALA A 135 -13.11 -16.19 10.44
C ALA A 135 -14.16 -17.22 10.88
N HIS A 136 -14.73 -17.07 12.08
CA HIS A 136 -15.80 -17.93 12.57
C HIS A 136 -17.05 -17.86 11.68
N ASP A 137 -17.47 -16.68 11.26
CA ASP A 137 -18.62 -16.51 10.37
C ASP A 137 -18.41 -17.18 9.01
N VAL A 138 -17.21 -17.08 8.44
CA VAL A 138 -16.85 -17.75 7.17
C VAL A 138 -16.86 -19.27 7.34
N VAL A 139 -16.29 -19.78 8.44
CA VAL A 139 -16.29 -21.22 8.74
C VAL A 139 -17.72 -21.74 8.90
N ASN A 140 -18.57 -21.04 9.64
CA ASN A 140 -19.99 -21.40 9.81
C ASN A 140 -20.72 -21.44 8.46
N MET A 141 -20.43 -20.49 7.57
CA MET A 141 -21.00 -20.49 6.22
C MET A 141 -20.51 -21.65 5.35
N ILE A 142 -19.23 -22.04 5.49
CA ILE A 142 -18.67 -23.21 4.81
C ILE A 142 -19.32 -24.49 5.33
N GLN A 143 -19.50 -24.62 6.65
CA GLN A 143 -20.19 -25.77 7.25
C GLN A 143 -21.64 -25.86 6.74
N GLN A 144 -22.37 -24.75 6.67
CA GLN A 144 -23.74 -24.75 6.12
C GLN A 144 -23.79 -25.19 4.66
N ARG A 145 -22.79 -24.81 3.85
CA ARG A 145 -22.65 -25.29 2.46
C ARG A 145 -22.45 -26.80 2.45
N ASP A 146 -21.51 -27.29 3.25
CA ASP A 146 -21.14 -28.71 3.27
C ASP A 146 -22.32 -29.58 3.73
N ASP A 147 -23.03 -29.15 4.79
CA ASP A 147 -24.27 -29.78 5.26
C ASP A 147 -25.35 -29.84 4.17
N GLN A 148 -25.50 -28.78 3.39
CA GLN A 148 -26.52 -28.74 2.32
C GLN A 148 -26.14 -29.65 1.15
N ILE A 149 -24.86 -29.71 0.78
CA ILE A 149 -24.39 -30.58 -0.29
C ILE A 149 -24.50 -32.04 0.15
N GLU A 150 -24.16 -32.36 1.41
CA GLU A 150 -24.31 -33.70 1.96
C GLU A 150 -25.79 -34.13 1.96
N LYS A 151 -26.70 -33.24 2.39
CA LYS A 151 -28.15 -33.50 2.35
C LYS A 151 -28.65 -33.73 0.93
N LEU A 152 -28.20 -32.92 -0.04
CA LEU A 152 -28.56 -33.10 -1.44
C LEU A 152 -28.04 -34.42 -1.99
N THR A 153 -26.79 -34.77 -1.69
CA THR A 153 -26.18 -36.03 -2.12
C THR A 153 -26.96 -37.23 -1.58
N LYS A 154 -27.28 -37.23 -0.28
CA LYS A 154 -28.11 -38.28 0.34
C LYS A 154 -29.49 -38.39 -0.29
N GLN A 155 -30.16 -37.27 -0.54
CA GLN A 155 -31.48 -37.28 -1.22
C GLN A 155 -31.41 -37.82 -2.64
N GLN A 156 -30.33 -37.54 -3.36
CA GLN A 156 -30.11 -38.05 -4.72
C GLN A 156 -29.83 -39.55 -4.71
N GLU A 157 -29.01 -40.04 -3.78
CA GLU A 157 -28.77 -41.48 -3.56
C GLU A 157 -30.06 -42.23 -3.21
N GLU A 158 -30.86 -41.73 -2.28
CA GLU A 158 -32.15 -42.32 -1.92
C GLU A 158 -33.12 -42.36 -3.11
N SER A 159 -33.18 -41.28 -3.88
CA SER A 159 -34.04 -41.17 -5.06
C SER A 159 -33.61 -42.15 -6.16
N LEU A 160 -32.31 -42.31 -6.37
CA LEU A 160 -31.74 -43.27 -7.31
C LEU A 160 -32.04 -44.71 -6.87
N ASN A 161 -31.78 -45.03 -5.61
CA ASN A 161 -32.03 -46.35 -5.02
C ASN A 161 -33.51 -46.73 -5.13
N LYS A 162 -34.43 -45.81 -4.82
CA LYS A 162 -35.87 -46.05 -4.96
C LYS A 162 -36.29 -46.32 -6.41
N LYS A 163 -35.69 -45.61 -7.38
CA LYS A 163 -35.96 -45.86 -8.80
C LYS A 163 -35.44 -47.23 -9.25
N LEU A 164 -34.25 -47.62 -8.78
CA LEU A 164 -33.67 -48.95 -9.00
C LEU A 164 -34.50 -50.07 -8.38
N GLU A 165 -35.07 -49.88 -7.19
CA GLU A 165 -35.95 -50.86 -6.54
C GLU A 165 -37.30 -50.99 -7.25
N THR A 166 -37.87 -49.87 -7.72
CA THR A 166 -39.17 -49.84 -8.40
C THR A 166 -39.10 -50.47 -9.79
N HIS A 167 -38.01 -50.23 -10.52
CA HIS A 167 -37.72 -50.90 -11.79
C HIS A 167 -36.87 -52.15 -11.52
N GLN A 168 -37.51 -53.31 -11.34
CA GLN A 168 -36.84 -54.62 -11.22
C GLN A 168 -35.87 -54.91 -12.39
N GLY A 169 -34.65 -54.36 -12.33
CA GLY A 169 -33.53 -54.69 -13.21
C GLY A 169 -33.50 -54.08 -14.62
N SER A 170 -34.37 -53.13 -14.98
CA SER A 170 -34.40 -52.56 -16.35
C SER A 170 -34.61 -51.05 -16.40
N LEU A 171 -33.81 -50.28 -15.65
CA LEU A 171 -33.58 -48.89 -16.02
C LEU A 171 -32.62 -48.87 -17.22
N SER A 172 -32.97 -48.10 -18.25
CA SER A 172 -32.06 -47.91 -19.38
C SER A 172 -30.81 -47.17 -18.89
N SER A 173 -29.62 -47.59 -19.31
CA SER A 173 -28.38 -46.89 -19.00
C SER A 173 -28.43 -45.41 -19.39
N GLU A 174 -29.23 -45.08 -20.41
CA GLU A 174 -29.48 -43.71 -20.86
C GLU A 174 -30.31 -42.89 -19.85
N GLU A 175 -31.27 -43.51 -19.15
CA GLU A 175 -32.07 -42.84 -18.11
C GLU A 175 -31.24 -42.55 -16.86
N ILE A 176 -30.35 -43.47 -16.49
CA ILE A 176 -29.40 -43.30 -15.38
C ILE A 176 -28.44 -42.15 -15.71
N ASN A 177 -27.85 -42.15 -16.92
CA ASN A 177 -26.92 -41.10 -17.33
C ASN A 177 -27.59 -39.70 -17.38
N ASN A 178 -28.84 -39.62 -17.83
CA ASN A 178 -29.59 -38.35 -17.79
C ASN A 178 -29.89 -37.89 -16.36
N LEU A 179 -30.18 -38.81 -15.43
CA LEU A 179 -30.40 -38.49 -14.02
C LEU A 179 -29.11 -38.03 -13.34
N ASP A 180 -28.00 -38.71 -13.60
CA ASP A 180 -26.69 -38.33 -13.07
C ASP A 180 -26.29 -36.94 -13.55
N GLN A 181 -26.51 -36.65 -14.84
CA GLN A 181 -26.27 -35.31 -15.37
C GLN A 181 -27.12 -34.25 -14.66
N MET A 182 -28.42 -34.52 -14.45
CA MET A 182 -29.31 -33.61 -13.71
C MET A 182 -28.84 -33.40 -12.25
N TYR A 183 -28.36 -34.46 -11.58
CA TYR A 183 -27.84 -34.37 -10.21
C TYR A 183 -26.55 -33.57 -10.13
N ILE A 184 -25.63 -33.75 -11.07
CA ILE A 184 -24.39 -32.96 -11.19
C ILE A 184 -24.72 -31.49 -11.44
N GLU A 185 -25.65 -31.19 -12.33
CA GLU A 185 -26.11 -29.82 -12.59
C GLU A 185 -26.73 -29.19 -11.34
N GLN A 186 -27.55 -29.93 -10.59
CA GLN A 186 -28.15 -29.44 -9.34
C GLN A 186 -27.12 -29.19 -8.23
N GLN A 187 -26.16 -30.10 -8.04
CA GLN A 187 -25.08 -29.94 -7.07
C GLN A 187 -24.18 -28.75 -7.44
N SER A 188 -23.77 -28.65 -8.71
CA SER A 188 -22.92 -27.57 -9.20
C SER A 188 -23.59 -26.20 -9.07
N PHE A 189 -24.88 -26.08 -9.39
CA PHE A 189 -25.64 -24.85 -9.18
C PHE A 189 -25.66 -24.43 -7.70
N THR A 190 -25.89 -25.39 -6.80
CA THR A 190 -25.91 -25.15 -5.36
C THR A 190 -24.53 -24.70 -4.86
N LEU A 191 -23.46 -25.35 -5.33
CA LEU A 191 -22.08 -24.98 -5.03
C LEU A 191 -21.75 -23.56 -5.46
N VAL A 192 -22.06 -23.19 -6.72
CA VAL A 192 -21.80 -21.85 -7.25
C VAL A 192 -22.53 -20.78 -6.44
N LYS A 193 -23.78 -21.04 -6.05
CA LYS A 193 -24.54 -20.15 -5.18
C LYS A 193 -23.85 -19.93 -3.83
N TRP A 194 -23.35 -21.00 -3.21
CA TRP A 194 -22.65 -20.90 -1.93
C TRP A 194 -21.29 -20.21 -2.06
N ILE A 195 -20.53 -20.50 -3.11
CA ILE A 195 -19.26 -19.82 -3.40
C ILE A 195 -19.50 -18.31 -3.52
N SER A 196 -20.48 -17.90 -4.33
CA SER A 196 -20.83 -16.49 -4.48
C SER A 196 -21.23 -15.83 -3.15
N LYS A 197 -21.99 -16.53 -2.31
CA LYS A 197 -22.39 -16.02 -0.99
C LYS A 197 -21.19 -15.88 -0.05
N ILE A 198 -20.29 -16.86 -0.03
CA ILE A 198 -19.06 -16.83 0.79
C ILE A 198 -18.14 -15.71 0.32
N ASP A 199 -17.98 -15.53 -0.99
CA ASP A 199 -17.13 -14.47 -1.55
C ASP A 199 -17.69 -13.08 -1.24
N THR A 200 -19.01 -12.91 -1.32
CA THR A 200 -19.69 -11.67 -0.94
C THR A 200 -19.48 -11.36 0.54
N LEU A 201 -19.60 -12.37 1.42
CA LEU A 201 -19.32 -12.21 2.86
C LEU A 201 -17.87 -11.78 3.09
N LYS A 202 -16.90 -12.48 2.50
CA LYS A 202 -15.46 -12.18 2.65
C LYS A 202 -15.11 -10.78 2.15
N GLU A 203 -15.70 -10.35 1.04
CA GLU A 203 -15.51 -9.00 0.50
C GLU A 203 -16.10 -7.93 1.44
N THR A 204 -17.29 -8.20 1.97
CA THR A 204 -17.96 -7.30 2.93
C THR A 204 -17.12 -7.15 4.20
N GLN A 205 -16.70 -8.28 4.79
CA GLN A 205 -15.82 -8.31 5.97
C GLN A 205 -14.50 -7.58 5.70
N ARG A 206 -13.86 -7.79 4.54
CA ARG A 206 -12.62 -7.07 4.18
C ARG A 206 -12.82 -5.56 4.09
N ARG A 207 -13.95 -5.10 3.55
CA ARG A 207 -14.27 -3.67 3.46
C ARG A 207 -14.55 -3.08 4.85
N GLU A 208 -15.42 -3.73 5.62
CA GLU A 208 -15.76 -3.29 6.98
C GLU A 208 -14.55 -3.26 7.89
N TYR A 209 -13.68 -4.27 7.79
CA TYR A 209 -12.43 -4.33 8.52
C TYR A 209 -11.52 -3.15 8.18
N ARG A 210 -11.34 -2.84 6.90
CA ARG A 210 -10.55 -1.68 6.47
C ARG A 210 -11.10 -0.38 7.02
N ASP A 211 -12.41 -0.16 6.87
CA ASP A 211 -13.07 1.04 7.38
C ASP A 211 -12.94 1.16 8.91
N TRP A 212 -13.04 0.03 9.61
CA TRP A 212 -12.88 -0.04 11.06
C TRP A 212 -11.44 0.27 11.52
N VAL A 213 -10.42 -0.32 10.88
CA VAL A 213 -9.00 -0.05 11.17
C VAL A 213 -8.68 1.43 11.00
N MET A 214 -9.19 2.05 9.93
CA MET A 214 -8.95 3.46 9.65
C MET A 214 -9.59 4.38 10.70
N LYS A 215 -10.83 4.07 11.15
CA LYS A 215 -11.50 4.78 12.25
C LYS A 215 -10.79 4.57 13.59
N LEU A 216 -10.31 3.36 13.86
CA LEU A 216 -9.58 3.04 15.09
C LEU A 216 -8.28 3.85 15.19
N LEU A 217 -7.58 4.03 14.08
CA LEU A 217 -6.38 4.86 14.02
C LEU A 217 -6.71 6.34 14.28
N GLU A 218 -7.79 6.87 13.71
CA GLU A 218 -8.25 8.24 13.96
C GLU A 218 -8.55 8.45 15.45
N GLU A 219 -9.24 7.50 16.09
CA GLU A 219 -9.53 7.54 17.52
C GLU A 219 -8.27 7.46 18.39
N HIS A 220 -7.31 6.61 18.01
CA HIS A 220 -6.03 6.48 18.70
C HIS A 220 -5.20 7.77 18.60
N GLN A 221 -5.13 8.39 17.42
CA GLN A 221 -4.47 9.68 17.22
C GLN A 221 -5.16 10.81 18.00
N ARG A 222 -6.50 10.80 18.06
CA ARG A 222 -7.27 11.77 18.86
C ARG A 222 -6.98 11.60 20.36
N THR A 223 -6.85 10.37 20.83
CA THR A 223 -6.54 10.08 22.23
C THR A 223 -5.12 10.52 22.60
N ILE A 224 -4.14 10.28 21.72
CA ILE A 224 -2.75 10.73 21.92
C ILE A 224 -2.65 12.26 21.93
N THR A 225 -3.35 12.94 21.01
CA THR A 225 -3.32 14.42 20.94
C THR A 225 -4.02 15.08 22.13
N LEU A 226 -5.08 14.48 22.67
CA LEU A 226 -5.72 14.90 23.91
C LEU A 226 -4.87 14.61 25.16
N GLN A 227 -4.04 13.56 25.14
CA GLN A 227 -3.08 13.27 26.21
C GLN A 227 -1.83 14.17 26.13
N SER A 228 -1.41 14.58 24.92
CA SER A 228 -0.27 15.48 24.70
C SER A 228 -0.53 16.93 25.13
N SER A 229 -1.78 17.31 25.41
CA SER A 229 -2.16 18.64 25.93
C SER A 229 -2.19 18.70 27.46
N PHE A 230 -1.89 17.60 28.16
CA PHE A 230 -1.66 17.58 29.60
C PHE A 230 -0.24 17.09 29.90
N SER A 231 0.57 17.99 30.49
CA SER A 231 1.96 17.77 30.88
C SER A 231 2.17 16.51 31.74
N PRO A 232 3.37 15.90 31.77
CA PRO A 232 3.62 14.57 32.28
C PRO A 232 3.77 14.60 33.80
N SER A 233 2.69 14.37 34.54
CA SER A 233 2.78 13.99 35.95
C SER A 233 1.48 13.34 36.38
N SER A 234 1.43 12.01 36.29
CA SER A 234 0.68 11.04 37.11
C SER A 234 0.24 9.85 36.25
N PRO A 235 0.39 8.60 36.73
CA PRO A 235 -0.15 7.45 36.02
C PRO A 235 -1.68 7.49 36.15
N ALA A 236 -2.37 7.79 35.06
CA ALA A 236 -3.81 7.58 34.99
C ALA A 236 -4.08 6.07 35.00
N VAL A 237 -4.72 5.60 36.08
CA VAL A 237 -5.37 4.30 36.13
C VAL A 237 -6.46 4.30 35.06
N ILE A 238 -6.15 3.70 33.91
CA ILE A 238 -7.13 3.46 32.86
C ILE A 238 -8.07 2.37 33.37
N LYS A 239 -9.35 2.74 33.51
CA LYS A 239 -10.42 1.84 33.92
C LYS A 239 -10.57 0.74 32.87
N THR A 240 -10.19 -0.47 33.25
CA THR A 240 -10.55 -1.72 32.58
C THR A 240 -12.08 -1.76 32.44
N PHE A 241 -12.57 -1.92 31.22
CA PHE A 241 -13.93 -2.45 31.03
C PHE A 241 -13.97 -3.87 31.59
N PRO A 242 -15.05 -4.28 32.27
CA PRO A 242 -15.10 -5.59 32.90
C PRO A 242 -15.07 -6.67 31.81
N PRO A 243 -14.26 -7.73 31.96
CA PRO A 243 -14.39 -8.88 31.09
C PRO A 243 -15.75 -9.50 31.35
N ILE A 244 -16.53 -9.72 30.28
CA ILE A 244 -17.72 -10.55 30.35
C ILE A 244 -17.23 -11.96 30.67
N THR A 245 -17.44 -12.38 31.91
CA THR A 245 -17.17 -13.73 32.40
C THR A 245 -18.06 -14.71 31.64
N SER A 246 -17.60 -15.24 30.51
CA SER A 246 -18.15 -16.48 29.95
C SER A 246 -17.56 -17.64 30.74
N VAL A 247 -18.40 -18.20 31.61
CA VAL A 247 -18.19 -19.45 32.32
C VAL A 247 -17.81 -20.54 31.30
N LEU A 248 -16.54 -20.96 31.31
CA LEU A 248 -16.10 -22.17 30.63
C LEU A 248 -16.37 -23.36 31.58
N PRO A 249 -17.08 -24.41 31.12
CA PRO A 249 -17.24 -25.62 31.91
C PRO A 249 -15.92 -26.39 31.98
N GLU A 250 -15.58 -26.82 33.19
CA GLU A 250 -14.50 -27.75 33.49
C GLU A 250 -14.68 -29.04 32.68
N THR A 251 -13.73 -29.33 31.77
CA THR A 251 -13.52 -30.70 31.27
C THR A 251 -12.02 -30.94 31.02
N ASP A 252 -11.50 -31.89 31.79
CA ASP A 252 -10.35 -32.79 31.63
C ASP A 252 -9.01 -32.31 31.02
N ASP A 253 -8.02 -32.22 31.93
CA ASP A 253 -6.72 -32.92 31.89
C ASP A 253 -6.12 -33.27 30.52
N SER A 254 -5.52 -32.27 29.85
CA SER A 254 -4.32 -32.48 29.02
C SER A 254 -3.56 -31.17 28.81
N ARG A 255 -3.27 -30.44 29.89
CA ARG A 255 -2.32 -29.33 29.80
C ARG A 255 -0.90 -29.88 29.67
N VAL A 256 -0.42 -29.91 28.43
CA VAL A 256 1.00 -29.88 28.10
C VAL A 256 1.65 -28.89 29.07
N SER A 257 2.68 -29.33 29.79
CA SER A 257 3.43 -28.54 30.75
C SER A 257 3.97 -27.28 30.07
N SER A 258 3.18 -26.20 30.06
CA SER A 258 3.63 -24.89 29.61
C SER A 258 4.57 -24.38 30.69
N LEU A 259 5.84 -24.17 30.34
CA LEU A 259 6.76 -23.45 31.23
C LEU A 259 6.10 -22.12 31.60
N GLU A 260 5.81 -21.96 32.88
CA GLU A 260 5.28 -20.75 33.48
C GLU A 260 6.30 -20.24 34.51
N GLU A 261 6.87 -19.07 34.24
CA GLU A 261 7.80 -18.42 35.14
C GLU A 261 7.23 -17.06 35.57
N SER A 262 7.23 -16.79 36.87
CA SER A 262 6.77 -15.53 37.44
C SER A 262 7.94 -14.76 38.04
N PHE A 263 8.06 -13.51 37.65
CA PHE A 263 9.14 -12.61 38.07
C PHE A 263 8.58 -11.40 38.78
N THR A 264 9.23 -11.01 39.87
CA THR A 264 8.98 -9.75 40.56
C THR A 264 10.04 -8.75 40.13
N ILE A 265 9.69 -7.83 39.25
CA ILE A 265 10.59 -6.77 38.80
C ILE A 265 10.40 -5.51 39.65
N HIS A 266 11.52 -4.84 39.94
CA HIS A 266 11.54 -3.57 40.67
C HIS A 266 12.00 -2.50 39.68
N LEU A 267 11.15 -1.53 39.35
CA LEU A 267 11.50 -0.42 38.45
C LEU A 267 11.89 0.84 39.25
N GLY A 268 13.02 1.44 38.86
CA GLY A 268 13.54 2.71 39.39
C GLY A 268 14.71 2.57 40.37
N SER A 269 15.53 3.64 40.48
CA SER A 269 16.70 3.68 41.39
C SER A 269 16.36 3.64 42.88
N GLN A 270 15.08 3.80 43.24
CA GLN A 270 14.57 3.82 44.62
C GLN A 270 13.41 2.84 44.86
N MET A 271 13.43 1.66 44.23
CA MET A 271 12.63 0.48 44.65
C MET A 271 11.17 0.79 45.04
N LYS A 272 10.47 1.65 44.27
CA LYS A 272 9.15 2.19 44.68
C LYS A 272 7.99 1.54 43.95
N GLN A 273 8.26 0.78 42.89
CA GLN A 273 7.25 0.09 42.10
C GLN A 273 7.69 -1.36 41.87
N ILE A 274 6.83 -2.29 42.29
CA ILE A 274 7.02 -3.73 42.16
C ILE A 274 5.96 -4.24 41.19
N TYR A 275 6.39 -4.90 40.12
CA TYR A 275 5.50 -5.55 39.15
C TYR A 275 5.72 -7.05 39.17
N ASN A 276 4.64 -7.83 39.19
CA ASN A 276 4.70 -9.27 38.99
C ASN A 276 4.37 -9.56 37.52
N ILE A 277 5.36 -10.00 36.77
CA ILE A 277 5.21 -10.40 35.38
C ILE A 277 5.18 -11.93 35.35
N ARG A 278 4.27 -12.48 34.54
CA ARG A 278 4.17 -13.91 34.27
C ARG A 278 4.46 -14.16 32.80
N ILE A 279 5.41 -15.04 32.52
CA ILE A 279 5.76 -15.47 31.17
C ILE A 279 5.18 -16.87 30.97
N LEU A 280 4.47 -17.06 29.86
CA LEU A 280 3.85 -18.32 29.49
C LEU A 280 4.43 -18.77 28.14
N SER A 281 4.95 -19.99 28.10
CA SER A 281 5.29 -20.67 26.85
C SER A 281 4.01 -21.19 26.19
N ALA A 282 3.53 -20.49 25.15
CA ALA A 282 2.41 -20.93 24.32
C ALA A 282 2.79 -20.91 22.83
N ASN A 283 2.25 -21.85 22.06
CA ASN A 283 2.33 -21.80 20.60
C ASN A 283 1.33 -20.74 20.09
N ILE A 284 1.80 -19.76 19.33
CA ILE A 284 0.96 -18.68 18.79
C ILE A 284 -0.16 -19.25 17.91
N LEU A 285 0.10 -20.37 17.22
CA LEU A 285 -0.90 -21.02 16.37
C LEU A 285 -2.05 -21.64 17.19
N ASP A 286 -1.81 -22.03 18.44
CA ASP A 286 -2.87 -22.58 19.30
C ASP A 286 -3.85 -21.47 19.72
N LEU A 287 -3.36 -20.24 19.92
CA LEU A 287 -4.18 -19.05 20.19
C LEU A 287 -4.99 -18.62 18.96
N CYS A 288 -4.49 -18.91 17.76
CA CYS A 288 -5.16 -18.65 16.49
C CYS A 288 -5.97 -19.86 16.00
N SER A 289 -5.93 -21.00 16.71
CA SER A 289 -6.65 -22.19 16.30
C SER A 289 -8.13 -22.01 16.62
N ILE A 290 -8.95 -22.06 15.57
CA ILE A 290 -10.39 -22.19 15.75
C ILE A 290 -10.61 -23.66 16.11
N PRO A 291 -11.25 -23.99 17.26
CA PRO A 291 -11.53 -25.36 17.61
C PRO A 291 -12.43 -25.95 16.54
N TYR A 292 -11.86 -26.81 15.69
CA TYR A 292 -12.65 -27.71 14.87
C TYR A 292 -13.29 -28.70 15.84
N ASP A 293 -14.62 -28.74 15.89
CA ASP A 293 -15.34 -29.79 16.62
C ASP A 293 -15.02 -31.12 15.91
N THR A 294 -14.03 -31.86 16.42
CA THR A 294 -13.48 -33.11 15.87
C THR A 294 -14.45 -34.28 15.96
N ARG A 295 -15.77 -34.04 16.03
CA ARG A 295 -16.79 -35.10 16.02
C ARG A 295 -16.93 -35.82 14.68
N TYR A 296 -16.18 -35.43 13.65
CA TYR A 296 -16.26 -36.02 12.31
C TYR A 296 -15.01 -36.79 11.86
N VAL A 297 -14.01 -36.99 12.73
CA VAL A 297 -12.89 -37.90 12.41
C VAL A 297 -13.08 -39.18 13.20
N LEU A 298 -13.95 -40.05 12.72
CA LEU A 298 -13.93 -41.52 12.88
C LEU A 298 -15.16 -42.09 12.16
N ASN A 299 -15.05 -42.26 10.84
CA ASN A 299 -15.72 -43.29 10.05
C ASN A 299 -15.10 -43.30 8.64
N LEU A 300 -13.87 -43.81 8.58
CA LEU A 300 -13.29 -44.48 7.42
C LEU A 300 -12.80 -45.85 7.90
#